data_AF-A0AAR2JQV2-F1
#
_entry.id   AF-A0AAR2JQV2-F1
#
_cell.length_a   1.000
_cell.length_b   1.000
_cell.length_c   1.000
_cell.angle_alpha   90.00
_cell.angle_beta   90.00
_cell.angle_gamma   90.00
#
_symmetry.space_group_name_H-M   'P 1'
#
loop_
_entity.id
_entity.type
_entity.pdbx_description
1 polymer ?
#
loop_
_entity_poly.entity_id
_entity_poly.type
_entity_poly.pdbx_seq_one_letter_code
_entity_poly.pdbx_strand_id
1 'polypeptide(L)'
;MEDYHKPDQQTLQALRNIANRLRISSIRATSAAGSGHPTSCCSAAEIMSVLFFHAMKYRPDDPRNPNNDRFVLSKGHAAPVLYAVWAEVGYLKESELLNLRKIDSILEGHPVPKQQFVDVATGSLGQGLGAACGMAYTGKYFDKPE
;
A
#
# COMPACT_ATOMS: atom_id res chain seq x y z
N MET A 1 -1.00 4.26 -25.01
CA MET A 1 0.11 3.90 -24.09
C MET A 1 0.88 5.17 -23.85
N GLU A 2 0.84 5.70 -22.63
CA GLU A 2 1.78 6.77 -22.26
C GLU A 2 3.20 6.20 -22.31
N ASP A 3 4.14 7.01 -22.80
CA ASP A 3 5.55 6.64 -22.82
C ASP A 3 6.08 6.46 -21.40
N TYR A 4 7.00 5.53 -21.20
CA TYR A 4 7.62 5.33 -19.89
C TYR A 4 8.47 6.55 -19.51
N HIS A 5 8.09 7.21 -18.41
CA HIS A 5 8.83 8.33 -17.84
C HIS A 5 10.09 7.81 -17.11
N LYS A 6 11.18 7.57 -17.85
CA LYS A 6 12.45 7.10 -17.26
C LYS A 6 12.91 8.05 -16.15
N PRO A 7 13.05 7.59 -14.88
CA PRO A 7 13.39 8.45 -13.77
C PRO A 7 14.85 8.90 -13.86
N ASP A 8 15.07 10.18 -13.55
CA ASP A 8 16.42 10.73 -13.38
C ASP A 8 16.99 10.38 -11.99
N GLN A 9 18.24 10.77 -11.72
CA GLN A 9 18.88 10.47 -10.44
C GLN A 9 18.19 11.14 -9.25
N GLN A 10 17.60 12.33 -9.45
CA GLN A 10 16.88 13.03 -8.40
C GLN A 10 15.60 12.27 -8.01
N THR A 11 14.84 11.81 -9.00
CA THR A 11 13.64 10.98 -8.80
C THR A 11 14.01 9.66 -8.12
N LEU A 12 15.07 8.99 -8.59
CA LEU A 12 15.56 7.77 -7.95
C LEU A 12 15.94 8.00 -6.48
N GLN A 13 16.59 9.13 -6.17
CA GLN A 13 16.94 9.45 -4.80
C GLN A 13 15.71 9.78 -3.94
N ALA A 14 14.70 10.45 -4.51
CA ALA A 14 13.43 10.69 -3.84
C ALA A 14 12.72 9.37 -3.49
N LEU A 15 12.68 8.41 -4.43
CA LEU A 15 12.11 7.08 -4.20
C LEU A 15 12.84 6.29 -3.12
N ARG A 16 14.17 6.37 -3.05
CA ARG A 16 14.97 5.79 -1.95
C ARG A 16 14.64 6.43 -0.60
N ASN A 17 14.48 7.76 -0.58
CA ASN A 17 14.12 8.48 0.64
C ASN A 17 12.71 8.09 1.12
N ILE A 18 11.75 7.96 0.21
CA ILE A 18 10.39 7.46 0.52
C ILE A 18 10.49 6.05 1.10
N ALA A 19 11.21 5.12 0.46
CA ALA A 19 11.39 3.76 0.97
C ALA A 19 11.95 3.75 2.41
N ASN A 20 12.91 4.63 2.72
CA ASN A 20 13.43 4.77 4.08
C ASN A 20 12.39 5.32 5.08
N ARG A 21 11.55 6.29 4.68
CA ARG A 21 10.44 6.74 5.53
C ARG A 21 9.41 5.63 5.77
N LEU A 22 9.08 4.84 4.75
CA LEU A 22 8.21 3.67 4.90
C LEU A 22 8.78 2.65 5.90
N ARG A 23 10.09 2.42 5.90
CA ARG A 23 10.77 1.60 6.92
C ARG A 23 10.62 2.19 8.31
N ILE A 24 10.93 3.47 8.48
CA ILE A 24 10.85 4.17 9.76
C ILE A 24 9.43 4.10 10.32
N SER A 25 8.42 4.41 9.52
CA SER A 25 7.00 4.34 9.92
C SER A 25 6.57 2.93 10.29
N SER A 26 6.99 1.91 9.53
CA SER A 26 6.69 0.51 9.84
C SER A 26 7.31 0.08 11.18
N ILE A 27 8.56 0.47 11.44
CA ILE A 27 9.25 0.19 12.71
C ILE A 27 8.53 0.91 13.85
N ARG A 28 8.29 2.22 13.74
CA ARG A 28 7.61 3.01 14.78
C ARG A 28 6.22 2.47 15.11
N ALA A 29 5.40 2.20 14.10
CA ALA A 29 4.04 1.70 14.29
C ALA A 29 4.02 0.33 14.98
N THR A 30 4.88 -0.61 14.53
CA THR A 30 4.94 -1.95 15.13
C THR A 30 5.55 -1.95 16.53
N SER A 31 6.53 -1.09 16.80
CA SER A 31 7.07 -0.87 18.15
C SER A 31 6.02 -0.27 19.09
N ALA A 32 5.26 0.74 18.64
CA ALA A 32 4.19 1.36 19.44
C ALA A 32 3.06 0.36 19.77
N ALA A 33 2.75 -0.55 18.84
CA ALA A 33 1.75 -1.60 19.04
C ALA A 33 2.24 -2.78 19.89
N GLY A 34 3.55 -2.88 20.17
CA GLY A 34 4.15 -4.05 20.83
C GLY A 34 4.05 -5.36 20.04
N SER A 35 3.64 -5.30 18.76
CA SER A 35 3.49 -6.46 17.88
C SER A 35 3.47 -6.04 16.40
N GLY A 36 3.80 -6.98 15.49
CA GLY A 36 3.76 -6.76 14.04
C GLY A 36 4.99 -7.32 13.33
N HIS A 37 5.15 -6.97 12.05
CA HIS A 37 6.15 -7.60 11.17
C HIS A 37 7.05 -6.56 10.46
N PRO A 38 7.88 -5.79 11.21
CA PRO A 38 8.69 -4.71 10.62
C PRO A 38 9.71 -5.22 9.59
N THR A 39 10.32 -6.39 9.80
CA THR A 39 11.28 -6.98 8.84
C THR A 39 10.63 -7.34 7.51
N SER A 40 9.38 -7.83 7.55
CA SER A 40 8.57 -8.12 6.37
C SER A 40 8.14 -6.85 5.63
N CYS A 41 8.01 -5.73 6.34
CA CYS A 41 7.76 -4.41 5.76
C CYS A 41 9.03 -3.87 5.08
N CYS A 42 10.18 -3.94 5.77
CA CYS A 42 11.45 -3.40 5.28
C CYS A 42 11.96 -4.06 3.99
N SER A 43 11.63 -5.35 3.76
CA SER A 43 11.97 -6.05 2.51
C SER A 43 11.13 -5.60 1.31
N ALA A 44 9.99 -4.94 1.54
CA ALA A 44 9.11 -4.45 0.48
C ALA A 44 9.23 -2.94 0.24
N ALA A 45 10.05 -2.21 1.00
CA ALA A 45 10.00 -0.74 1.02
C ALA A 45 10.27 -0.09 -0.34
N GLU A 46 11.28 -0.54 -1.10
CA GLU A 46 11.53 -0.03 -2.46
C GLU A 46 10.38 -0.38 -3.41
N ILE A 47 9.83 -1.60 -3.31
CA ILE A 47 8.70 -2.04 -4.15
C ILE A 47 7.50 -1.13 -3.91
N MET A 48 7.15 -0.89 -2.64
CA MET A 48 6.04 -0.02 -2.26
C MET A 48 6.28 1.43 -2.72
N SER A 49 7.50 1.94 -2.53
CA SER A 49 7.88 3.29 -2.99
C SER A 49 7.73 3.44 -4.51
N VAL A 50 8.31 2.53 -5.29
CA VAL A 50 8.24 2.60 -6.75
C VAL A 50 6.81 2.43 -7.26
N LEU A 51 6.05 1.48 -6.71
CA LEU A 51 4.66 1.25 -7.14
C LEU A 51 3.80 2.49 -6.89
N PHE A 52 3.81 3.04 -5.69
CA PHE A 52 2.87 4.11 -5.33
C PHE A 52 3.32 5.52 -5.73
N PHE A 53 4.61 5.76 -5.94
CA PHE A 53 5.14 7.11 -6.21
C PHE A 53 5.77 7.23 -7.60
N HIS A 54 5.66 6.22 -8.45
CA HIS A 54 6.15 6.28 -9.83
C HIS A 54 5.34 5.45 -10.82
N ALA A 55 4.99 4.19 -10.49
CA ALA A 55 4.44 3.26 -11.48
C ALA A 55 2.91 3.26 -11.59
N MET A 56 2.19 3.28 -10.46
CA MET A 56 0.74 3.18 -10.43
C MET A 56 0.08 4.54 -10.65
N LYS A 57 -1.08 4.52 -11.31
CA LYS A 57 -1.98 5.65 -11.48
C LYS A 57 -3.20 5.47 -10.59
N TYR A 58 -3.41 6.39 -9.67
CA TYR A 58 -4.55 6.34 -8.77
C TYR A 58 -4.80 7.72 -8.19
N ARG A 59 -5.99 7.90 -7.63
CA ARG A 59 -6.43 9.11 -6.93
C ARG A 59 -6.25 8.92 -5.42
N PRO A 60 -5.27 9.58 -4.77
CA PRO A 60 -5.06 9.44 -3.34
C PRO A 60 -6.26 9.91 -2.50
N ASP A 61 -7.02 10.89 -2.99
CA ASP A 61 -8.23 11.45 -2.36
C ASP A 61 -9.46 10.54 -2.51
N ASP A 62 -9.42 9.59 -3.45
CA ASP A 62 -10.49 8.63 -3.73
C ASP A 62 -9.91 7.22 -3.96
N PRO A 63 -9.50 6.50 -2.89
CA PRO A 63 -8.86 5.19 -3.02
C PRO A 63 -9.74 4.12 -3.69
N ARG A 64 -11.08 4.29 -3.65
CA ARG A 64 -12.05 3.37 -4.26
C ARG A 64 -12.45 3.75 -5.68
N ASN A 65 -11.79 4.75 -6.28
CA ASN A 65 -12.10 5.16 -7.63
C ASN A 65 -12.01 3.97 -8.61
N PRO A 66 -13.04 3.70 -9.43
CA PRO A 66 -13.05 2.56 -10.34
C PRO A 66 -12.00 2.65 -11.46
N ASN A 67 -11.37 3.82 -11.66
CA ASN A 67 -10.32 4.02 -12.66
C ASN A 67 -8.91 3.93 -12.07
N ASN A 68 -8.76 3.71 -10.75
CA ASN A 68 -7.43 3.53 -10.14
C ASN A 68 -6.81 2.20 -10.59
N ASP A 69 -5.48 2.15 -10.68
CA ASP A 69 -4.76 0.89 -10.62
C ASP A 69 -5.04 0.20 -9.27
N ARG A 70 -5.11 -1.14 -9.30
CA ARG A 70 -5.41 -1.94 -8.10
C ARG A 70 -4.14 -2.51 -7.51
N PHE A 71 -3.99 -2.36 -6.20
CA PHE A 71 -2.89 -2.96 -5.44
C PHE A 71 -3.42 -3.95 -4.41
N VAL A 72 -2.93 -5.19 -4.45
CA VAL A 72 -3.29 -6.23 -3.48
C VAL A 72 -2.05 -6.66 -2.69
N LEU A 73 -2.02 -6.34 -1.39
CA LEU A 73 -0.97 -6.80 -0.49
C LEU A 73 -1.22 -8.27 -0.07
N SER A 74 -0.91 -9.22 -0.95
CA SER A 74 -1.14 -10.66 -0.69
C SER A 74 -0.38 -11.18 0.55
N LYS A 75 0.81 -10.62 0.84
CA LYS A 75 1.50 -10.82 2.13
C LYS A 75 0.96 -9.88 3.20
N GLY A 76 -0.32 -10.04 3.56
CA GLY A 76 -1.07 -9.08 4.39
C GLY A 76 -0.42 -8.74 5.73
N HIS A 77 0.43 -9.60 6.29
CA HIS A 77 1.13 -9.32 7.55
C HIS A 77 2.09 -8.11 7.47
N ALA A 78 2.46 -7.67 6.26
CA ALA A 78 3.19 -6.43 6.02
C ALA A 78 2.29 -5.18 5.99
N ALA A 79 1.06 -5.24 6.52
CA ALA A 79 0.10 -4.12 6.58
C ALA A 79 0.70 -2.76 6.98
N PRO A 80 1.63 -2.66 7.95
CA PRO A 80 2.21 -1.37 8.35
C PRO A 80 2.88 -0.60 7.21
N VAL A 81 3.50 -1.27 6.22
CA VAL A 81 4.11 -0.57 5.08
C VAL A 81 3.07 -0.01 4.12
N LEU A 82 1.92 -0.70 3.97
CA LEU A 82 0.79 -0.21 3.20
C LEU A 82 0.18 1.02 3.87
N TYR A 83 0.00 1.00 5.19
CA TYR A 83 -0.52 2.15 5.93
C TYR A 83 0.44 3.35 5.84
N ALA A 84 1.76 3.10 5.94
CA ALA A 84 2.77 4.14 5.78
C ALA A 84 2.73 4.80 4.40
N VAL A 85 2.49 4.03 3.33
CA VAL A 85 2.28 4.58 1.98
C VAL A 85 1.06 5.49 1.95
N TRP A 86 -0.07 5.07 2.51
CA TRP A 86 -1.29 5.89 2.53
C TRP A 86 -1.16 7.15 3.39
N ALA A 87 -0.24 7.18 4.36
CA ALA A 87 0.14 8.41 5.05
C ALA A 87 1.05 9.31 4.20
N GLU A 88 2.04 8.75 3.51
CA GLU A 88 2.97 9.51 2.65
C GLU A 88 2.27 10.16 1.45
N VAL A 89 1.20 9.56 0.91
CA VAL A 89 0.37 10.16 -0.15
C VAL A 89 -0.67 11.17 0.38
N GLY A 90 -0.74 11.34 1.71
CA GLY A 90 -1.58 12.34 2.38
C GLY A 90 -3.02 11.90 2.67
N TYR A 91 -3.39 10.64 2.46
CA TYR A 91 -4.74 10.14 2.78
C TYR A 91 -4.92 9.88 4.28
N LEU A 92 -3.91 9.30 4.92
CA LEU A 92 -3.86 9.13 6.38
C LEU A 92 -3.00 10.22 7.02
N LYS A 93 -3.32 10.61 8.25
CA LYS A 93 -2.39 11.42 9.05
C LYS A 93 -1.27 10.54 9.57
N GLU A 94 -0.02 11.02 9.51
CA GLU A 94 1.14 10.25 10.01
C GLU A 94 0.98 9.83 11.48
N SER A 95 0.35 10.67 12.31
CA SER A 95 0.08 10.38 13.72
C SER A 95 -0.84 9.17 13.93
N GLU A 96 -1.72 8.85 12.97
CA GLU A 96 -2.62 7.71 13.07
C GLU A 96 -1.88 6.38 12.96
N LEU A 97 -0.70 6.34 12.32
CA LEU A 97 0.11 5.13 12.17
C LEU A 97 0.53 4.54 13.53
N LEU A 98 0.69 5.37 14.56
CA LEU A 98 1.03 4.94 15.92
C LEU A 98 -0.14 4.28 16.67
N ASN A 99 -1.34 4.30 16.08
CA ASN A 99 -2.52 3.60 16.60
C ASN A 99 -2.71 2.22 15.94
N LEU A 100 -1.70 1.68 15.27
CA LEU A 100 -1.71 0.32 14.75
C LEU A 100 -2.19 -0.69 15.82
N ARG A 101 -3.14 -1.56 15.44
CA ARG A 101 -3.70 -2.66 16.25
C ARG A 101 -4.45 -2.23 17.52
N LYS A 102 -4.66 -0.94 17.75
CA LYS A 102 -5.57 -0.50 18.82
C LYS A 102 -7.02 -0.77 18.43
N ILE A 103 -7.84 -1.10 19.41
CA ILE A 103 -9.24 -1.50 19.20
C ILE A 103 -10.11 -0.39 18.57
N ASP A 104 -9.75 0.85 18.83
CA ASP A 104 -10.40 2.07 18.34
C ASP A 104 -9.81 2.57 17.00
N SER A 105 -8.83 1.85 16.45
CA SER A 105 -8.15 2.22 15.21
C SER A 105 -8.72 1.50 13.99
N ILE A 106 -8.71 2.20 12.86
CA ILE A 106 -8.97 1.57 11.56
C ILE A 106 -7.77 0.73 11.09
N LEU A 107 -6.57 0.95 11.64
CA LEU A 107 -5.32 0.31 11.23
C LEU A 107 -5.13 -1.03 11.95
N GLU A 108 -5.64 -2.09 11.33
CA GLU A 108 -5.63 -3.45 11.87
C GLU A 108 -4.30 -4.18 11.68
N GLY A 109 -4.14 -5.33 12.33
CA GLY A 109 -2.94 -6.17 12.19
C GLY A 109 -2.72 -6.74 10.79
N HIS A 110 -3.78 -6.81 9.97
CA HIS A 110 -3.79 -7.18 8.54
C HIS A 110 -4.76 -6.24 7.79
N PRO A 111 -4.60 -6.04 6.47
CA PRO A 111 -5.51 -5.23 5.68
C PRO A 111 -6.94 -5.79 5.73
N VAL A 112 -7.93 -4.90 5.87
CA VAL A 112 -9.36 -5.25 5.88
C VAL A 112 -10.19 -4.17 5.16
N PRO A 113 -11.31 -4.52 4.49
CA PRO A 113 -12.06 -3.58 3.64
C PRO A 113 -12.76 -2.41 4.35
N LYS A 114 -12.72 -2.34 5.69
CA LYS A 114 -13.10 -1.11 6.43
C LYS A 114 -12.16 0.05 6.10
N GLN A 115 -10.95 -0.24 5.64
CA GLN A 115 -10.00 0.72 5.09
C GLN A 115 -10.35 0.96 3.62
N GLN A 116 -10.63 2.22 3.23
CA GLN A 116 -11.04 2.53 1.85
C GLN A 116 -9.99 2.15 0.81
N PHE A 117 -8.71 2.16 1.18
CA PHE A 117 -7.62 1.74 0.30
C PHE A 117 -7.37 0.22 0.25
N VAL A 118 -8.28 -0.59 0.79
CA VAL A 118 -8.18 -2.05 0.77
C VAL A 118 -9.48 -2.63 0.21
N ASP A 119 -9.38 -3.38 -0.88
CA ASP A 119 -10.53 -4.08 -1.47
C ASP A 119 -10.82 -5.43 -0.80
N VAL A 120 -9.76 -6.17 -0.47
CA VAL A 120 -9.86 -7.55 0.04
C VAL A 120 -8.95 -7.77 1.25
N ALA A 121 -9.41 -8.54 2.23
CA ALA A 121 -8.60 -8.95 3.36
C ALA A 121 -7.59 -10.04 2.96
N THR A 122 -6.33 -9.93 3.40
CA THR A 122 -5.22 -10.78 2.94
C THR A 122 -4.37 -11.38 4.07
N GLY A 123 -4.94 -11.52 5.27
CA GLY A 123 -4.23 -12.12 6.41
C GLY A 123 -3.87 -13.60 6.19
N SER A 124 -4.75 -14.35 5.51
CA SER A 124 -4.46 -15.71 5.06
C SER A 124 -3.65 -15.68 3.76
N LEU A 125 -2.43 -16.21 3.82
CA LEU A 125 -1.49 -16.18 2.70
C LEU A 125 -2.00 -16.98 1.49
N GLY A 126 -1.58 -16.55 0.30
CA GLY A 126 -1.87 -17.24 -0.96
C GLY A 126 -3.18 -16.81 -1.63
N GLN A 127 -4.04 -16.04 -0.95
CA GLN A 127 -5.35 -15.65 -1.50
C GLN A 127 -5.32 -14.38 -2.36
N GLY A 128 -4.41 -13.44 -2.09
CA GLY A 128 -4.42 -12.13 -2.74
C GLY A 128 -4.20 -12.16 -4.26
N LEU A 129 -3.40 -13.11 -4.77
CA LEU A 129 -3.19 -13.24 -6.22
C LEU A 129 -4.47 -13.68 -6.94
N GLY A 130 -5.26 -14.58 -6.36
CA GLY A 130 -6.54 -14.99 -6.93
C GLY A 130 -7.54 -13.83 -7.03
N ALA A 131 -7.60 -13.00 -5.98
CA ALA A 131 -8.41 -11.77 -6.00
C ALA A 131 -7.92 -10.78 -7.07
N ALA A 132 -6.60 -10.56 -7.17
CA ALA A 132 -6.01 -9.69 -8.19
C ALA A 132 -6.27 -10.21 -9.62
N CYS A 133 -6.25 -11.53 -9.84
CA CYS A 133 -6.65 -12.12 -11.12
C CYS A 133 -8.11 -11.79 -11.46
N GLY A 134 -9.02 -11.84 -10.49
CA GLY A 134 -10.42 -11.42 -10.67
C GLY A 134 -10.54 -9.94 -11.05
N MET A 135 -9.79 -9.06 -10.37
CA MET A 135 -9.74 -7.62 -10.68
C MET A 135 -9.21 -7.38 -12.11
N ALA A 136 -8.09 -8.01 -12.47
CA ALA A 136 -7.48 -7.87 -13.79
C ALA A 136 -8.37 -8.45 -14.91
N TYR A 137 -9.02 -9.59 -14.67
CA TYR A 137 -9.98 -10.18 -15.60
C TYR A 137 -11.16 -9.22 -15.83
N THR A 138 -11.66 -8.61 -14.76
CA THR A 138 -12.76 -7.64 -14.84
C THR A 138 -12.36 -6.41 -15.64
N GLY A 139 -11.21 -5.80 -15.34
CA GLY A 139 -10.68 -4.67 -16.09
C GLY A 139 -10.53 -4.98 -17.59
N LYS A 140 -10.01 -6.16 -17.93
CA LYS A 140 -9.73 -6.54 -19.32
C LYS A 140 -10.98 -6.89 -20.14
N TYR A 141 -11.93 -7.63 -19.56
CA TYR A 141 -13.03 -8.24 -20.33
C TYR A 141 -14.39 -7.58 -20.09
N PHE A 142 -14.60 -6.94 -18.93
CA PHE A 142 -15.87 -6.34 -18.56
C PHE A 142 -15.79 -4.81 -18.60
N ASP A 143 -14.94 -4.20 -17.79
CA ASP A 143 -14.91 -2.74 -17.63
C ASP A 143 -14.36 -2.05 -18.88
N LYS A 144 -13.32 -2.64 -19.51
CA LYS A 144 -12.61 -2.09 -20.68
C LYS A 144 -12.33 -0.59 -20.53
N PRO A 145 -11.64 -0.17 -19.46
CA PRO A 145 -11.36 1.24 -19.22
C PRO A 145 -10.51 1.79 -20.37
N GLU A 146 -10.83 3.01 -20.81
CA GLU A 146 -10.15 3.72 -21.90
C GLU A 146 -8.75 4.21 -21.51
#